data_AF-A0A941SNV8-F1
#
_entry.id   AF-A0A941SNV8-F1
#
_cell.length_a   1.000
_cell.length_b   1.000
_cell.length_c   1.000
_cell.angle_alpha   90.00
_cell.angle_beta   90.00
_cell.angle_gamma   90.00
#
_symmetry.space_group_name_H-M   'P 1'
#
loop_
_entity.id
_entity.type
_entity.pdbx_description
1 polymer ?
#
loop_
_entity_poly.entity_id
_entity_poly.type
_entity_poly.pdbx_seq_one_letter_code
_entity_poly.pdbx_strand_id
1 'polypeptide(L)' 'MTDYFTNIPHIRYEGPESSNPFAYRYYNPNQVILGKTMAEHLRFAV' A
#
# COMPACT_ATOMS: atom_id res chain seq x y z
N MET A 1 -2.67 -8.15 -23.94
CA MET A 1 -2.77 -7.85 -22.50
C MET A 1 -2.53 -6.36 -22.39
N THR A 2 -3.61 -5.57 -22.36
CA THR A 2 -3.53 -4.12 -22.49
C THR A 2 -3.07 -3.57 -21.15
N ASP A 3 -1.88 -2.99 -21.13
CA ASP A 3 -1.23 -2.50 -19.93
C ASP A 3 -1.80 -1.10 -19.65
N TYR A 4 -2.98 -1.05 -19.00
CA TYR A 4 -3.72 0.20 -18.80
C TYR A 4 -3.00 1.19 -17.86
N PHE A 5 -2.05 0.71 -17.06
CA PHE A 5 -1.36 1.47 -16.02
C PHE A 5 0.16 1.48 -16.18
N THR A 6 0.68 1.40 -17.40
CA THR A 6 2.15 1.38 -17.65
C THR A 6 2.89 2.59 -17.05
N ASN A 7 2.20 3.73 -16.86
CA ASN A 7 2.79 4.93 -16.26
C ASN A 7 2.69 4.96 -14.73
N ILE A 8 1.90 4.07 -14.11
CA ILE A 8 1.71 4.07 -12.66
C ILE A 8 2.61 2.99 -12.04
N PRO A 9 3.67 3.38 -11.31
CA PRO A 9 4.50 2.41 -10.62
C PRO A 9 3.74 1.73 -9.49
N HIS A 10 4.16 0.53 -9.11
CA HIS A 10 3.58 -0.16 -7.96
C HIS A 10 3.72 0.69 -6.69
N ILE A 11 2.58 1.03 -6.08
CA ILE A 11 2.48 1.90 -4.91
C ILE A 11 3.16 1.21 -3.72
N ARG A 12 4.12 1.89 -3.10
CA ARG A 12 4.87 1.39 -1.94
C ARG A 12 4.54 2.20 -0.69
N TYR A 13 4.83 1.63 0.47
CA TYR A 13 4.77 2.36 1.73
C TYR A 13 6.04 3.21 1.89
N GLU A 14 5.87 4.53 2.02
CA GLU A 14 6.98 5.48 2.23
C GLU A 14 6.91 6.21 3.58
N GLY A 15 5.83 6.00 4.34
CA GLY A 15 5.66 6.59 5.67
C GLY A 15 4.96 7.95 5.69
N PRO A 16 4.69 8.48 6.90
CA PRO A 16 3.80 9.62 7.10
C PRO A 16 4.38 10.96 6.60
N GLU A 17 5.69 11.05 6.45
CA GLU A 17 6.38 12.23 5.92
C GLU A 17 6.48 12.23 4.40
N SER A 18 6.02 11.17 3.73
CA SER A 18 6.07 11.09 2.28
C SER A 18 5.10 12.07 1.63
N SER A 19 5.66 12.98 0.84
CA SER A 19 4.91 13.91 -0.01
C SER A 19 4.48 13.29 -1.34
N ASN A 20 4.84 12.03 -1.60
CA ASN A 20 4.52 11.34 -2.85
C ASN A 20 3.03 10.94 -2.89
N PRO A 21 2.24 11.42 -3.87
CA PRO A 21 0.83 11.03 -4.00
C PRO A 21 0.65 9.57 -4.40
N PHE A 22 1.68 8.92 -4.98
CA PHE A 22 1.66 7.51 -5.38
C PHE A 22 2.36 6.61 -4.35
N ALA A 23 2.23 6.94 -3.07
CA ALA A 23 2.76 6.15 -1.97
C ALA A 23 1.76 6.02 -0.82
N TYR A 24 1.74 4.87 -0.16
CA TYR A 24 0.99 4.70 1.08
C TYR A 24 1.72 5.41 2.22
N ARG A 25 1.03 6.33 2.90
CA ARG A 25 1.56 7.05 4.06
C ARG A 25 1.44 6.28 5.38
N TYR A 26 0.37 5.49 5.51
CA TYR A 26 0.01 4.80 6.77
C TYR A 26 -0.20 3.30 6.60
N TYR A 27 -0.41 2.83 5.37
CA TYR A 27 -0.68 1.42 5.12
C TYR A 27 0.59 0.68 4.75
N ASN A 28 1.07 -0.15 5.68
CA ASN A 28 2.13 -1.11 5.43
C ASN A 28 1.56 -2.53 5.54
N PRO A 29 1.38 -3.26 4.42
CA PRO A 29 0.72 -4.57 4.43
C PRO A 29 1.43 -5.61 5.30
N ASN A 30 2.77 -5.50 5.47
CA ASN A 30 3.57 -6.42 6.27
C ASN A 30 3.61 -6.06 7.76
N GLN A 31 3.08 -4.90 8.15
CA GLN A 31 3.12 -4.47 9.53
C GLN A 31 2.18 -5.32 10.38
N VAL A 32 2.73 -6.02 11.37
CA VAL A 32 1.95 -6.85 12.30
C VAL A 32 1.43 -5.98 13.43
N ILE A 33 0.12 -5.93 13.59
CA ILE A 33 -0.57 -5.27 14.69
C ILE A 33 -1.30 -6.34 15.48
N LEU A 34 -1.04 -6.43 16.79
CA LEU A 34 -1.74 -7.36 17.69
C LEU A 34 -1.81 -8.81 17.16
N GLY A 35 -0.73 -9.27 16.51
CA GLY A 35 -0.59 -10.65 16.01
C GLY A 35 -1.17 -10.94 14.62
N LYS A 36 -1.70 -9.94 13.89
CA LYS A 36 -2.09 -10.09 12.48
C LYS A 36 -1.50 -8.98 11.62
N THR A 37 -1.27 -9.24 10.35
CA THR A 37 -0.78 -8.21 9.42
C THR A 37 -1.86 -7.14 9.18
N MET A 38 -1.45 -5.91 8.84
CA MET A 38 -2.40 -4.86 8.44
C MET A 38 -3.25 -5.32 7.24
N ALA A 39 -2.68 -6.10 6.32
CA ALA A 39 -3.44 -6.67 5.21
C ALA A 39 -4.59 -7.57 5.70
N GLU A 40 -4.36 -8.38 6.73
CA GLU A 40 -5.38 -9.24 7.34
C GLU A 40 -6.38 -8.49 8.21
N HIS A 41 -5.98 -7.36 8.79
CA HIS A 41 -6.89 -6.50 9.57
C HIS A 41 -7.84 -5.72 8.67
N LEU A 42 -7.30 -5.05 7.64
CA LEU A 42 -8.10 -4.19 6.77
C LEU A 42 -8.81 -4.96 5.65
N ARG A 43 -8.20 -6.03 5.13
CA ARG A 43 -8.75 -6.90 4.06
C ARG A 43 -9.35 -6.10 2.90
N PHE A 44 -8.59 -5.14 2.36
CA PHE A 44 -9.06 -4.37 1.20
C PHE A 44 -9.42 -5.30 0.04
N ALA A 45 -10.67 -5.22 -0.41
CA ALA A 45 -11.12 -5.86 -1.63
C ALA A 45 -10.83 -4.94 -2.82
N VAL A 46 -10.48 -5.55 -3.96
CA VAL A 46 -10.28 -4.83 -5.23
C VAL A 46 -11.59 -4.72 -6.00
#